data_AF-A0AAD5B1D2-F1
#
_entry.id   AF-A0AAD5B1D2-F1
#
_cell.length_a   1.000
_cell.length_b   1.000
_cell.length_c   1.000
_cell.angle_alpha   90.00
_cell.angle_beta   90.00
_cell.angle_gamma   90.00
#
_symmetry.space_group_name_H-M   'P 1'
#
loop_
_entity.id
_entity.type
_entity.pdbx_description
1 polymer ?
#
loop_
_entity_poly.entity_id
_entity_poly.type
_entity_poly.pdbx_seq_one_letter_code
_entity_poly.pdbx_strand_id
1 'polypeptide(L)'
;MCQIKYADHKPEARVTNNRHSSNMSEPAEKRLKTNVPMCKSHCALVNSKARQNFPAVVEEALCGFSTYLMECAYRLEALAKIFEQDDLPLSRVAAFFHQESMREQAQAEALLQYMSERGGNHCNKVIQRPGTEQVSALLSALELMLSNWKEEMAIMVELCQLAREHEDPHTISVIKSYFLSPLIPKIKLLGDLLTNARRVGCNTDGTGGFGEYLINQLQKELCSA
;
A
#
# COMPACT_ATOMS: atom_id res chain seq x y z
N MET A 1 38.62 34.30 -17.43
CA MET A 1 39.64 33.70 -18.32
C MET A 1 39.40 32.20 -18.39
N CYS A 2 38.80 31.74 -19.49
CA CYS A 2 39.14 30.44 -20.09
C CYS A 2 38.61 30.51 -21.52
N GLN A 3 39.52 30.76 -22.46
CA GLN A 3 39.26 30.70 -23.90
C GLN A 3 39.66 29.31 -24.38
N ILE A 4 38.82 28.63 -25.16
CA ILE A 4 39.25 27.80 -26.29
C ILE A 4 38.29 28.05 -27.45
N LYS A 5 38.86 28.27 -28.63
CA LYS A 5 38.23 28.76 -29.87
C LYS A 5 37.85 27.62 -30.83
N TYR A 6 36.76 27.86 -31.55
CA TYR A 6 36.27 27.44 -32.87
C TYR A 6 36.93 26.31 -33.69
N ALA A 7 36.07 25.48 -34.30
CA ALA A 7 36.22 25.00 -35.67
C ALA A 7 34.87 25.08 -36.40
N ASP A 8 34.84 25.84 -37.51
CA ASP A 8 33.73 25.98 -38.46
C ASP A 8 33.67 24.78 -39.41
N HIS A 9 32.48 24.26 -39.70
CA HIS A 9 32.16 23.60 -40.97
C HIS A 9 30.66 23.75 -41.30
N LYS A 10 30.37 24.43 -42.41
CA LYS A 10 29.03 24.57 -43.02
C LYS A 10 28.70 23.36 -43.94
N PRO A 11 27.43 23.21 -44.37
CA PRO A 11 26.81 21.91 -44.64
C PRO A 11 26.86 21.49 -46.11
N GLU A 12 26.73 20.19 -46.37
CA GLU A 12 26.38 19.65 -47.68
C GLU A 12 25.26 18.61 -47.60
N ALA A 13 24.52 18.52 -48.69
CA ALA A 13 23.16 18.03 -48.79
C ALA A 13 23.03 16.51 -49.02
N ARG A 14 21.99 15.96 -48.38
CA ARG A 14 20.98 15.00 -48.90
C ARG A 14 21.44 13.95 -49.93
N VAL A 15 21.52 12.69 -49.49
CA VAL A 15 21.19 11.53 -50.32
C VAL A 15 20.29 10.58 -49.52
N THR A 16 19.13 10.30 -50.08
CA THR A 16 18.16 9.29 -49.65
C THR A 16 18.75 7.89 -49.79
N ASN A 17 18.62 7.04 -48.78
CA ASN A 17 18.46 5.61 -49.05
C ASN A 17 17.69 4.88 -47.96
N ASN A 18 16.52 4.37 -48.36
CA ASN A 18 15.73 3.38 -47.67
C ASN A 18 16.56 2.11 -47.49
N ARG A 19 16.83 1.70 -46.25
CA ARG A 19 17.10 0.30 -45.91
C ARG A 19 16.38 -0.06 -44.64
N HIS A 20 15.38 -0.93 -44.81
CA HIS A 20 14.83 -1.76 -43.75
C HIS A 20 15.97 -2.47 -43.02
N SER A 21 16.05 -2.33 -41.70
CA SER A 21 16.67 -3.35 -40.87
C SER A 21 16.10 -3.33 -39.46
N SER A 22 15.37 -4.40 -39.17
CA SER A 22 15.20 -5.04 -37.86
C SER A 22 14.76 -4.17 -36.68
N ASN A 23 13.45 -4.22 -36.39
CA ASN A 23 12.91 -4.05 -35.05
C ASN A 23 13.60 -5.07 -34.12
N MET A 24 14.62 -4.63 -33.39
CA MET A 24 15.06 -5.33 -32.18
C MET A 24 13.99 -5.06 -31.13
N SER A 25 13.04 -5.97 -31.05
CA SER A 25 12.10 -6.02 -29.94
C SER A 25 12.92 -6.35 -28.71
N GLU A 26 12.96 -5.43 -27.73
CA GLU A 26 13.50 -5.73 -26.41
C GLU A 26 12.87 -7.05 -25.91
N PRO A 27 13.66 -7.95 -25.30
CA PRO A 27 13.11 -9.19 -24.80
C PRO A 27 12.08 -8.84 -23.72
N ALA A 28 10.84 -9.26 -23.93
CA ALA A 28 9.79 -9.17 -22.94
C ALA A 28 10.30 -9.84 -21.66
N GLU A 29 10.68 -9.02 -20.68
CA GLU A 29 10.96 -9.49 -19.34
C GLU A 29 9.75 -10.30 -18.89
N LYS A 30 10.00 -11.57 -18.58
CA LYS A 30 8.98 -12.45 -18.03
C LYS A 30 8.57 -11.84 -16.70
N ARG A 31 7.51 -11.02 -16.72
CA ARG A 31 6.92 -10.43 -15.52
C ARG A 31 6.66 -11.56 -14.54
N LEU A 32 7.48 -11.63 -13.49
CA LEU A 32 7.15 -12.39 -12.30
C LEU A 32 5.76 -11.91 -11.86
N LYS A 33 4.89 -12.84 -11.46
CA LYS A 33 3.57 -12.48 -10.93
C LYS A 33 3.79 -11.72 -9.63
N THR A 34 3.89 -10.40 -9.73
CA THR A 34 4.01 -9.48 -8.59
C THR A 34 2.61 -9.19 -8.07
N ASN A 35 2.40 -9.36 -6.77
CA ASN A 35 1.22 -8.91 -6.04
C ASN A 35 1.23 -7.40 -5.82
N VAL A 36 2.32 -6.70 -6.13
CA VAL A 36 2.38 -5.23 -6.02
C VAL A 36 1.28 -4.60 -6.88
N PRO A 37 0.37 -3.81 -6.28
CA PRO A 37 -0.66 -3.12 -7.02
C PRO A 37 0.01 -2.10 -7.95
N MET A 38 -0.28 -2.18 -9.24
CA MET A 38 0.21 -1.23 -10.24
C MET A 38 -0.90 -0.25 -10.63
N CYS A 39 -0.56 1.03 -10.78
CA CYS A 39 -1.48 2.01 -11.30
C CYS A 39 -1.45 2.04 -12.84
N LYS A 40 -2.33 1.28 -13.50
CA LYS A 40 -2.39 1.17 -14.97
C LYS A 40 -2.55 2.50 -15.72
N SER A 41 -3.14 3.51 -15.07
CA SER A 41 -3.34 4.85 -15.63
C SER A 41 -2.22 5.83 -15.27
N HIS A 42 -1.15 5.33 -14.64
CA HIS A 42 -0.07 6.19 -14.14
C HIS A 42 0.75 6.77 -15.28
N CYS A 43 1.05 8.05 -15.16
CA CYS A 43 1.92 8.76 -16.09
C CYS A 43 2.92 9.57 -15.27
N ALA A 44 4.17 9.11 -15.26
CA ALA A 44 5.25 9.77 -14.55
C ALA A 44 5.48 11.18 -15.12
N LEU A 45 5.62 12.17 -14.24
CA LEU A 45 5.85 13.54 -14.67
C LEU A 45 7.30 13.72 -15.13
N VAL A 46 7.52 13.80 -16.45
CA VAL A 46 8.85 13.83 -17.06
C VAL A 46 9.59 15.16 -16.84
N ASN A 47 8.88 16.25 -16.52
CA ASN A 47 9.42 17.61 -16.43
C ASN A 47 9.46 18.20 -15.00
N SER A 48 9.37 17.35 -13.97
CA SER A 48 9.49 17.82 -12.58
C SER A 48 10.91 18.29 -12.28
N LYS A 49 11.06 19.51 -11.76
CA LYS A 49 12.36 20.08 -11.37
C LYS A 49 12.99 19.37 -10.16
N ALA A 50 12.17 18.71 -9.34
CA ALA A 50 12.60 18.00 -8.15
C ALA A 50 12.94 16.52 -8.41
N ARG A 51 12.55 15.97 -9.58
CA ARG A 51 12.75 14.56 -9.88
C ARG A 51 14.23 14.22 -10.03
N GLN A 52 14.72 13.36 -9.16
CA GLN A 52 16.11 12.88 -9.17
C GLN A 52 16.12 11.39 -8.80
N ASN A 53 16.68 10.56 -9.69
CA ASN A 53 16.81 9.11 -9.50
C ASN A 53 15.52 8.45 -8.99
N PHE A 54 14.38 8.81 -9.58
CA PHE A 54 13.09 8.22 -9.25
C PHE A 54 12.59 7.41 -10.45
N PRO A 55 12.69 6.07 -10.42
CA PRO A 55 12.25 5.24 -11.54
C PRO A 55 10.74 5.26 -11.71
N ALA A 56 10.26 5.39 -12.95
CA ALA A 56 8.82 5.47 -13.24
C ALA A 56 8.04 4.23 -12.79
N VAL A 57 8.66 3.04 -12.87
CA VAL A 57 8.05 1.78 -12.42
C VAL A 57 7.86 1.77 -10.89
N VAL A 58 8.82 2.33 -10.15
CA VAL A 58 8.71 2.46 -8.68
C VAL A 58 7.66 3.50 -8.31
N GLU A 59 7.58 4.62 -9.03
CA GLU A 59 6.53 5.63 -8.87
C GLU A 59 5.14 5.06 -9.13
N GLU A 60 4.96 4.28 -10.20
CA GLU A 60 3.69 3.62 -10.52
C GLU A 60 3.27 2.65 -9.41
N ALA A 61 4.22 1.90 -8.86
CA ALA A 61 4.00 0.97 -7.77
C ALA A 61 3.61 1.68 -6.46
N LEU A 62 4.27 2.80 -6.13
CA LEU A 62 3.91 3.64 -4.97
C LEU A 62 2.51 4.24 -5.15
N CYS A 63 2.16 4.67 -6.36
CA CYS A 63 0.81 5.14 -6.69
C CYS A 63 -0.24 4.02 -6.59
N GLY A 64 0.15 2.78 -6.87
CA GLY A 64 -0.65 1.59 -6.63
C GLY A 64 -0.88 1.34 -5.15
N PHE A 65 0.20 1.36 -4.38
CA PHE A 65 0.19 1.08 -2.95
C PHE A 65 -0.57 2.14 -2.15
N SER A 66 -0.50 3.42 -2.52
CA SER A 66 -1.32 4.46 -1.88
C SER A 66 -2.82 4.17 -2.00
N THR A 67 -3.28 3.65 -3.15
CA THR A 67 -4.67 3.22 -3.31
C THR A 67 -5.00 2.05 -2.40
N TYR A 68 -4.10 1.07 -2.32
CA TYR A 68 -4.29 -0.09 -1.45
C TYR A 68 -4.45 0.33 0.02
N LEU A 69 -3.63 1.27 0.51
CA LEU A 69 -3.76 1.83 1.87
C LEU A 69 -5.12 2.51 2.08
N MET A 70 -5.62 3.27 1.10
CA MET A 70 -6.95 3.87 1.17
C MET A 70 -8.08 2.83 1.18
N GLU A 71 -7.94 1.74 0.42
CA GLU A 71 -8.89 0.62 0.44
C GLU A 71 -8.88 -0.11 1.79
N CYS A 72 -7.70 -0.30 2.40
CA CYS A 72 -7.55 -0.83 3.76
C CYS A 72 -8.22 0.07 4.80
N ALA A 73 -7.99 1.38 4.72
CA ALA A 73 -8.64 2.35 5.59
C ALA A 73 -10.18 2.26 5.48
N TYR A 74 -10.72 2.21 4.26
CA TYR A 74 -12.16 2.12 4.06
C TYR A 74 -12.74 0.80 4.59
N ARG A 75 -12.00 -0.29 4.48
CA ARG A 75 -12.37 -1.59 5.06
C ARG A 75 -12.40 -1.54 6.58
N LEU A 76 -11.40 -0.97 7.21
CA LEU A 76 -11.33 -0.77 8.66
C LEU A 76 -12.49 0.10 9.16
N GLU A 77 -12.79 1.19 8.45
CA GLU A 77 -13.95 2.03 8.75
C GLU A 77 -15.27 1.25 8.66
N ALA A 78 -15.45 0.45 7.61
CA ALA A 78 -16.64 -0.38 7.46
C ALA A 78 -16.76 -1.45 8.55
N LEU A 79 -15.65 -2.05 8.97
CA LEU A 79 -15.63 -2.96 10.12
C LEU A 79 -16.02 -2.24 11.41
N ALA A 80 -15.48 -1.05 11.66
CA ALA A 80 -15.85 -0.26 12.83
C ALA A 80 -17.36 -0.02 12.88
N LYS A 81 -17.98 0.33 11.74
CA LYS A 81 -19.43 0.54 11.64
C LYS A 81 -20.25 -0.70 11.94
N ILE A 82 -19.78 -1.91 11.59
CA ILE A 82 -20.47 -3.16 11.97
C ILE A 82 -20.54 -3.30 13.50
N PHE A 83 -19.45 -3.01 14.21
CA PHE A 83 -19.40 -3.12 15.67
C PHE A 83 -20.05 -1.95 16.43
N GLU A 84 -20.52 -0.93 15.71
CA GLU A 84 -21.36 0.15 16.26
C GLU A 84 -22.86 -0.16 16.14
N GLN A 85 -23.25 -1.15 15.33
CA GLN A 85 -24.65 -1.52 15.15
C GLN A 85 -25.23 -2.08 16.45
N ASP A 86 -26.55 -1.93 16.59
CA ASP A 86 -27.30 -2.30 17.79
C ASP A 86 -27.37 -3.81 18.01
N ASP A 87 -27.22 -4.59 16.94
CA ASP A 87 -27.14 -6.06 16.96
C ASP A 87 -25.76 -6.60 17.35
N LEU A 88 -24.68 -5.83 17.16
CA LEU A 88 -23.32 -6.22 17.54
C LEU A 88 -22.52 -5.08 18.23
N PRO A 89 -23.00 -4.52 19.36
CA PRO A 89 -22.41 -3.32 19.95
C PRO A 89 -21.13 -3.64 20.75
N LEU A 90 -19.98 -3.58 20.08
CA LEU A 90 -18.66 -3.76 20.67
C LEU A 90 -17.84 -2.47 20.55
N SER A 91 -18.16 -1.49 21.40
CA SER A 91 -17.64 -0.11 21.28
C SER A 91 -16.12 0.03 21.29
N ARG A 92 -15.38 -0.82 22.03
CA ARG A 92 -13.91 -0.76 22.04
C ARG A 92 -13.31 -1.39 20.79
N VAL A 93 -13.94 -2.45 20.29
CA VAL A 93 -13.58 -3.05 18.99
C VAL A 93 -13.81 -2.04 17.87
N ALA A 94 -14.97 -1.35 17.88
CA ALA A 94 -15.26 -0.29 16.92
C ALA A 94 -14.22 0.84 16.99
N ALA A 95 -13.89 1.32 18.20
CA ALA A 95 -12.87 2.34 18.40
C ALA A 95 -11.48 1.92 17.87
N PHE A 96 -11.08 0.66 18.13
CA PHE A 96 -9.85 0.09 17.59
C PHE A 96 -9.83 0.14 16.06
N PHE A 97 -10.90 -0.31 15.39
CA PHE A 97 -10.96 -0.28 13.92
C PHE A 97 -11.01 1.15 13.35
N HIS A 98 -11.70 2.08 14.00
CA HIS A 98 -11.65 3.50 13.62
C HIS A 98 -10.24 4.06 13.72
N GLN A 99 -9.51 3.75 14.79
CA GLN A 99 -8.15 4.25 14.93
C GLN A 99 -7.22 3.65 13.88
N GLU A 100 -7.32 2.36 13.61
CA GLU A 100 -6.56 1.73 12.53
C GLU A 100 -6.91 2.35 11.17
N SER A 101 -8.20 2.61 10.89
CA SER A 101 -8.65 3.33 9.69
C SER A 101 -7.94 4.68 9.54
N MET A 102 -7.89 5.48 10.60
CA MET A 102 -7.17 6.77 10.60
C MET A 102 -5.67 6.61 10.39
N ARG A 103 -5.05 5.57 10.97
CA ARG A 103 -3.62 5.28 10.76
C ARG A 103 -3.32 4.93 9.30
N GLU A 104 -4.14 4.10 8.67
CA GLU A 104 -3.97 3.73 7.25
C GLU A 104 -4.17 4.93 6.32
N GLN A 105 -5.12 5.84 6.63
CA GLN A 105 -5.28 7.11 5.90
C GLN A 105 -4.03 7.99 6.01
N ALA A 106 -3.51 8.16 7.23
CA ALA A 106 -2.28 8.91 7.46
C ALA A 106 -1.07 8.30 6.74
N GLN A 107 -1.00 6.96 6.65
CA GLN A 107 0.03 6.28 5.87
C GLN A 107 -0.12 6.54 4.36
N ALA A 108 -1.34 6.51 3.83
CA ALA A 108 -1.60 6.86 2.43
C ALA A 108 -1.18 8.31 2.13
N GLU A 109 -1.55 9.26 2.99
CA GLU A 109 -1.16 10.67 2.85
C GLU A 109 0.36 10.87 2.92
N ALA A 110 1.03 10.23 3.88
CA ALA A 110 2.49 10.29 4.01
C ALA A 110 3.19 9.72 2.76
N LEU A 111 2.65 8.66 2.16
CA LEU A 111 3.18 8.09 0.93
C LEU A 111 3.00 9.03 -0.26
N LEU A 112 1.84 9.66 -0.40
CA LEU A 112 1.58 10.66 -1.44
C LEU A 112 2.48 11.88 -1.30
N GLN A 113 2.69 12.35 -0.06
CA GLN A 113 3.63 13.43 0.23
C GLN A 113 5.05 13.04 -0.18
N TYR A 114 5.50 11.85 0.22
CA TYR A 114 6.81 11.33 -0.17
C TYR A 114 7.00 11.27 -1.70
N MET A 115 5.98 10.81 -2.43
CA MET A 115 6.02 10.79 -3.90
C MET A 115 6.15 12.21 -4.49
N SER A 116 5.41 13.18 -3.95
CA SER A 116 5.49 14.59 -4.34
C SER A 116 6.88 15.18 -4.09
N GLU A 117 7.48 14.89 -2.92
CA GLU A 117 8.84 15.32 -2.55
C GLU A 117 9.91 14.74 -3.49
N ARG A 118 9.75 13.50 -3.95
CA ARG A 118 10.61 12.88 -4.99
C ARG A 118 10.35 13.41 -6.40
N GLY A 119 9.43 14.36 -6.56
CA GLY A 119 9.07 14.96 -7.83
C GLY A 119 8.20 14.07 -8.73
N GLY A 120 7.53 13.07 -8.15
CA GLY A 120 6.54 12.25 -8.83
C GLY A 120 5.14 12.87 -8.81
N ASN A 121 4.21 12.16 -9.43
CA ASN A 121 2.79 12.49 -9.43
C ASN A 121 1.96 11.31 -8.91
N HIS A 122 0.68 11.52 -8.61
CA HIS A 122 -0.22 10.46 -8.20
C HIS A 122 -1.53 10.52 -8.98
N CYS A 123 -2.21 9.38 -9.05
CA CYS A 123 -3.51 9.26 -9.68
C CYS A 123 -4.58 9.10 -8.60
N ASN A 124 -5.64 9.91 -8.70
CA ASN A 124 -6.86 9.63 -7.96
C ASN A 124 -7.48 8.35 -8.50
N LYS A 125 -7.90 7.44 -7.61
CA LYS A 125 -8.54 6.19 -7.98
C LYS A 125 -9.91 6.04 -7.31
N VAL A 126 -10.76 5.26 -7.97
CA VAL A 126 -12.05 4.85 -7.42
C VAL A 126 -11.80 3.76 -6.40
N ILE A 127 -12.13 4.03 -5.14
CA ILE A 127 -12.07 3.04 -4.06
C ILE A 127 -13.33 2.18 -4.16
N GLN A 128 -13.15 0.87 -4.26
CA GLN A 128 -14.25 -0.08 -4.33
C GLN A 128 -14.84 -0.34 -2.93
N ARG A 129 -16.07 -0.85 -2.92
CA ARG A 129 -16.72 -1.32 -1.69
C ARG A 129 -15.85 -2.39 -1.00
N PRO A 130 -15.65 -2.35 0.34
CA PRO A 130 -14.57 -3.08 1.00
C PRO A 130 -14.77 -4.59 1.19
N GLY A 131 -15.91 -5.15 0.73
CA GLY A 131 -16.18 -6.58 0.79
C GLY A 131 -16.45 -7.12 2.20
N THR A 132 -16.95 -6.28 3.11
CA THR A 132 -17.17 -6.61 4.53
C THR A 132 -18.56 -7.19 4.82
N GLU A 133 -19.36 -7.50 3.80
CA GLU A 133 -20.78 -7.87 3.97
C GLU A 133 -20.99 -9.21 4.67
N GLN A 134 -19.96 -10.06 4.69
CA GLN A 134 -20.01 -11.38 5.32
C GLN A 134 -19.51 -11.37 6.77
N VAL A 135 -19.04 -10.22 7.26
CA VAL A 135 -18.53 -10.09 8.63
C VAL A 135 -19.70 -9.95 9.59
N SER A 136 -19.92 -11.00 10.37
CA SER A 136 -21.02 -11.08 11.36
C SER A 136 -20.55 -11.26 12.80
N ALA A 137 -19.24 -11.38 13.04
CA ALA A 137 -18.66 -11.70 14.34
C ALA A 137 -17.25 -11.11 14.48
N LEU A 138 -16.80 -10.93 15.73
CA LEU A 138 -15.47 -10.41 16.04
C LEU A 138 -14.36 -11.27 15.44
N LEU A 139 -14.50 -12.59 15.52
CA LEU A 139 -13.48 -13.52 15.04
C LEU A 139 -13.27 -13.37 13.53
N SER A 140 -14.36 -13.29 12.76
CA SER A 140 -14.33 -13.10 11.32
C SER A 140 -13.69 -11.77 10.92
N ALA A 141 -13.96 -10.68 11.66
CA ALA A 141 -13.34 -9.38 11.43
C ALA A 141 -11.82 -9.39 11.67
N LEU A 142 -11.38 -10.01 12.77
CA LEU A 142 -9.96 -10.14 13.10
C LEU A 142 -9.21 -11.02 12.09
N GLU A 143 -9.83 -12.09 11.59
CA GLU A 143 -9.25 -12.96 10.56
C GLU A 143 -9.10 -12.23 9.22
N LEU A 144 -10.14 -11.48 8.80
CA LEU A 144 -10.09 -10.64 7.62
C LEU A 144 -8.94 -9.63 7.70
N MET A 145 -8.84 -8.89 8.82
CA MET A 145 -7.79 -7.89 8.98
C MET A 145 -6.39 -8.48 9.08
N LEU A 146 -6.24 -9.64 9.72
CA LEU A 146 -4.94 -10.33 9.74
C LEU A 146 -4.51 -10.75 8.34
N SER A 147 -5.45 -11.20 7.50
CA SER A 147 -5.17 -11.49 6.09
C SER A 147 -4.72 -10.24 5.34
N ASN A 148 -5.45 -9.13 5.52
CA ASN A 148 -5.14 -7.86 4.88
C ASN A 148 -3.74 -7.33 5.22
N TRP A 149 -3.34 -7.35 6.49
CA TRP A 149 -2.00 -6.90 6.87
C TRP A 149 -0.89 -7.86 6.45
N LYS A 150 -1.16 -9.17 6.36
CA LYS A 150 -0.18 -10.10 5.77
C LYS A 150 0.03 -9.83 4.27
N GLU A 151 -1.05 -9.53 3.56
CA GLU A 151 -0.99 -9.13 2.15
C GLU A 151 -0.22 -7.80 1.98
N GLU A 152 -0.52 -6.81 2.81
CA GLU A 152 0.20 -5.54 2.82
C GLU A 152 1.70 -5.73 3.06
N MET A 153 2.07 -6.61 3.99
CA MET A 153 3.47 -6.95 4.25
C MET A 153 4.14 -7.56 3.02
N ALA A 154 3.46 -8.47 2.32
CA ALA A 154 3.96 -9.07 1.09
C ALA A 154 4.14 -8.02 -0.01
N ILE A 155 3.16 -7.13 -0.20
CA ILE A 155 3.22 -6.02 -1.15
C ILE A 155 4.44 -5.12 -0.86
N MET A 156 4.69 -4.75 0.39
CA MET A 156 5.84 -3.91 0.74
C MET A 156 7.19 -4.58 0.51
N VAL A 157 7.28 -5.90 0.77
CA VAL A 157 8.50 -6.67 0.49
C VAL A 157 8.77 -6.72 -1.01
N GLU A 158 7.74 -6.98 -1.82
CA GLU A 158 7.86 -6.97 -3.28
C GLU A 158 8.17 -5.56 -3.82
N LEU A 159 7.59 -4.50 -3.23
CA LEU A 159 7.91 -3.12 -3.57
C LEU A 159 9.37 -2.77 -3.26
N CYS A 160 9.92 -3.25 -2.14
CA CYS A 160 11.34 -3.11 -1.83
C CYS A 160 12.23 -3.85 -2.83
N GLN A 161 11.78 -5.02 -3.32
CA GLN A 161 12.50 -5.77 -4.34
C GLN A 161 12.48 -5.03 -5.68
N LEU A 162 11.33 -4.51 -6.09
CA LEU A 162 11.18 -3.68 -7.29
C LEU A 162 12.08 -2.43 -7.23
N ALA A 163 12.08 -1.73 -6.09
CA ALA A 163 12.96 -0.57 -5.89
C ALA A 163 14.44 -0.95 -5.93
N ARG A 164 14.81 -2.15 -5.49
CA ARG A 164 16.19 -2.67 -5.59
C ARG A 164 16.59 -2.94 -7.04
N GLU A 165 15.72 -3.55 -7.82
CA GLU A 165 15.95 -3.87 -9.24
C GLU A 165 16.12 -2.60 -10.08
N HIS A 166 15.46 -1.51 -9.70
CA HIS A 166 15.57 -0.20 -10.34
C HIS A 166 16.52 0.78 -9.63
N GLU A 167 17.42 0.29 -8.78
CA GLU A 167 18.46 1.09 -8.12
C GLU A 167 17.94 2.33 -7.35
N ASP A 168 16.79 2.21 -6.67
CA ASP A 168 16.19 3.25 -5.81
C ASP A 168 16.36 2.93 -4.32
N PRO A 169 17.56 3.13 -3.74
CA PRO A 169 17.82 2.83 -2.33
C PRO A 169 17.00 3.69 -1.36
N HIS A 170 16.60 4.89 -1.78
CA HIS A 170 15.85 5.81 -0.94
C HIS A 170 14.44 5.27 -0.67
N THR A 171 13.75 4.79 -1.71
CA THR A 171 12.42 4.17 -1.54
C THR A 171 12.49 2.93 -0.67
N ILE A 172 13.51 2.08 -0.82
CA ILE A 172 13.70 0.92 0.06
C ILE A 172 13.81 1.36 1.53
N SER A 173 14.61 2.40 1.81
CA SER A 173 14.79 2.89 3.18
C SER A 173 13.48 3.39 3.77
N VAL A 174 12.73 4.21 3.01
CA VAL A 174 11.46 4.80 3.45
C VAL A 174 10.42 3.72 3.73
N ILE A 175 10.24 2.77 2.80
CA ILE A 175 9.27 1.68 2.96
C ILE A 175 9.60 0.83 4.19
N LYS A 176 10.87 0.50 4.41
CA LYS A 176 11.29 -0.29 5.57
C LYS A 176 11.03 0.43 6.89
N SER A 177 11.40 1.71 7.01
CA SER A 177 11.34 2.44 8.27
C SER A 177 9.91 2.85 8.62
N TYR A 178 9.17 3.40 7.67
CA TYR A 178 7.88 4.04 7.94
C TYR A 178 6.66 3.13 7.77
N PHE A 179 6.75 2.06 6.98
CA PHE A 179 5.59 1.24 6.64
C PHE A 179 5.76 -0.21 7.11
N LEU A 180 6.90 -0.84 6.81
CA LEU A 180 7.12 -2.25 7.14
C LEU A 180 7.37 -2.48 8.64
N SER A 181 8.18 -1.62 9.28
CA SER A 181 8.51 -1.77 10.70
C SER A 181 7.27 -1.65 11.62
N PRO A 182 6.35 -0.70 11.42
CA PRO A 182 5.11 -0.62 12.20
C PRO A 182 4.15 -1.80 12.00
N LEU A 183 4.21 -2.50 10.87
CA LEU A 183 3.27 -3.59 10.58
C LEU A 183 3.54 -4.87 11.38
N ILE A 184 4.80 -5.11 11.76
CA ILE A 184 5.20 -6.29 12.56
C ILE A 184 4.44 -6.37 13.90
N PRO A 185 4.44 -5.32 14.75
CA PRO A 185 3.67 -5.36 16.00
C PRO A 185 2.16 -5.42 15.76
N LYS A 186 1.62 -4.82 14.69
CA LYS A 186 0.19 -4.92 14.33
C LYS A 186 -0.21 -6.38 14.05
N ILE A 187 0.55 -7.10 13.24
CA ILE A 187 0.30 -8.52 12.92
C ILE A 187 0.40 -9.39 14.18
N LYS A 188 1.39 -9.12 15.04
CA LYS A 188 1.53 -9.83 16.33
C LYS A 188 0.32 -9.62 17.23
N LEU A 189 -0.12 -8.36 17.37
CA LEU A 189 -1.28 -8.01 18.16
C LEU A 189 -2.53 -8.76 17.69
N LEU A 190 -2.83 -8.75 16.39
CA LEU A 190 -3.98 -9.46 15.85
C LEU A 190 -3.88 -10.98 16.05
N GLY A 191 -2.68 -11.55 15.94
CA GLY A 191 -2.45 -12.97 16.23
C GLY A 191 -2.75 -13.34 17.69
N ASP A 192 -2.39 -12.47 18.64
CA ASP A 192 -2.69 -12.65 20.05
C ASP A 192 -4.18 -12.51 20.33
N LEU A 193 -4.82 -11.48 19.74
CA LEU A 193 -6.27 -11.25 19.86
C LEU A 193 -7.07 -12.43 19.35
N LEU A 194 -6.72 -12.97 18.18
CA LEU A 194 -7.37 -14.17 17.63
C LEU A 194 -7.22 -15.39 18.54
N THR A 195 -6.02 -15.58 19.10
CA THR A 195 -5.77 -16.68 20.03
C THR A 195 -6.61 -16.54 21.30
N ASN A 196 -6.71 -15.33 21.85
CA ASN A 196 -7.52 -15.04 23.03
C ASN A 196 -9.01 -15.16 22.74
N ALA A 197 -9.49 -14.62 21.63
CA ALA A 197 -10.88 -14.72 21.19
C ALA A 197 -11.34 -16.19 21.11
N ARG A 198 -10.53 -17.06 20.49
CA ARG A 198 -10.82 -18.50 20.44
C ARG A 198 -10.83 -19.16 21.81
N ARG A 199 -9.93 -18.75 22.73
CA ARG A 199 -9.86 -19.30 24.09
C ARG A 199 -11.07 -18.93 24.95
N VAL A 200 -11.63 -17.74 24.78
CA VAL A 200 -12.83 -17.30 25.51
C VAL A 200 -14.14 -17.73 24.84
N GLY A 201 -14.06 -18.49 23.75
CA GLY A 201 -15.23 -19.06 23.08
C GLY A 201 -15.88 -18.18 22.01
N CYS A 202 -15.18 -17.17 21.49
CA CYS A 202 -15.65 -16.47 20.28
C CYS A 202 -15.69 -17.43 19.10
N ASN A 203 -16.69 -17.28 18.24
CA ASN A 203 -16.91 -18.11 17.06
C ASN A 203 -17.33 -17.25 15.86
N THR A 204 -17.41 -17.86 14.68
CA THR A 204 -17.69 -17.15 13.42
C THR A 204 -19.18 -16.93 13.17
N ASP A 205 -20.05 -17.66 13.86
CA ASP A 205 -21.51 -17.59 13.77
C ASP A 205 -22.15 -16.55 14.72
N GLY A 206 -21.34 -15.85 15.52
CA GLY A 206 -21.82 -14.78 16.42
C GLY A 206 -22.55 -15.28 17.66
N THR A 207 -22.59 -16.59 17.90
CA THR A 207 -23.23 -17.17 19.09
C THR A 207 -22.35 -17.08 20.35
N GLY A 208 -21.06 -16.77 20.17
CA GLY A 208 -20.05 -16.59 21.22
C GLY A 208 -20.10 -15.26 21.98
N GLY A 209 -21.29 -14.65 22.12
CA GLY A 209 -21.45 -13.27 22.59
C GLY A 209 -20.80 -12.95 23.95
N PHE A 210 -20.71 -13.92 24.88
CA PHE A 210 -20.00 -13.70 26.16
C PHE A 210 -18.48 -13.56 25.97
N GLY A 211 -17.88 -14.33 25.07
CA GLY A 211 -16.46 -14.24 24.75
C GLY A 211 -16.12 -12.91 24.08
N GLU A 212 -16.95 -12.47 23.14
CA GLU A 212 -16.78 -11.19 22.45
C GLU A 212 -16.91 -10.01 23.42
N TYR A 213 -17.87 -10.08 24.34
CA TYR A 213 -18.02 -9.11 25.42
C TYR A 213 -16.76 -9.05 26.30
N LEU A 214 -16.21 -10.20 26.70
CA LEU A 214 -14.97 -10.23 27.50
C LEU A 214 -13.79 -9.60 26.76
N ILE A 215 -13.60 -9.89 25.48
CA ILE A 215 -12.56 -9.25 24.67
C ILE A 215 -12.77 -7.74 24.63
N ASN A 216 -13.99 -7.30 24.32
CA ASN A 216 -14.33 -5.89 24.25
C ASN A 216 -14.15 -5.15 25.59
N GLN A 217 -14.28 -5.81 26.74
CA GLN A 217 -14.13 -5.15 28.05
C GLN A 217 -12.71 -5.22 28.62
N LEU A 218 -12.01 -6.33 28.44
CA LEU A 218 -10.79 -6.64 29.20
C LEU A 218 -9.51 -6.43 28.40
N GLN A 219 -9.60 -6.40 27.07
CA GLN A 219 -8.42 -6.31 26.23
C GLN A 219 -7.93 -4.86 26.15
N LYS A 220 -6.79 -4.59 26.81
CA LYS A 220 -6.26 -3.23 26.98
C LYS A 220 -5.84 -2.59 25.67
N GLU A 221 -5.43 -3.38 24.70
CA GLU A 221 -5.00 -2.94 23.39
C GLU A 221 -6.15 -2.37 22.55
N LEU A 222 -7.40 -2.72 22.90
CA LEU A 222 -8.61 -2.07 22.36
C LEU A 222 -8.95 -0.76 23.09
N CYS A 223 -8.32 -0.50 24.24
CA CYS A 223 -8.52 0.70 25.07
C CYS A 223 -7.43 1.75 24.88
N SER A 224 -6.21 1.33 24.50
CA SER A 224 -5.08 2.21 24.19
C SER A 224 -4.99 2.57 22.71
N ALA A 225 -6.07 2.28 21.98
CA ALA A 225 -6.28 2.74 20.63
C ALA A 225 -6.99 4.10 20.69
#